data_AF-A0A6G8S524-F1
#
_entry.id   AF-A0A6G8S524-F1
#
_cell.length_a   1.000
_cell.length_b   1.000
_cell.length_c   1.000
_cell.angle_alpha   90.00
_cell.angle_beta   90.00
_cell.angle_gamma   90.00
#
_symmetry.space_group_name_H-M   'P 1'
#
loop_
_entity.id
_entity.type
_entity.pdbx_description
1 polymer ?
#
loop_
_entity_poly.entity_id
_entity_poly.type
_entity_poly.pdbx_seq_one_letter_code
_entity_poly.pdbx_strand_id
1 'polypeptide(L)'
;MLVIITTSTIGILKSQSDHACPSDMILQQQQSYSWVMHKINGHCFPGGHASTGFALWAGYFAFKDQDQKRAHFYLLAGLILGFAMGWAQMMRGAHFLSHNLWTGWITWAINVMVYGILQSKLKLKETSA
;
A
#
# COMPACT_ATOMS: atom_id res chain seq x y z
N MET A 1 1.58 4.00 15.79
CA MET A 1 2.85 3.30 15.47
C MET A 1 2.74 2.48 14.19
N LEU A 2 1.82 1.50 14.10
CA LEU A 2 1.63 0.66 12.90
C LEU A 2 1.48 1.45 11.59
N VAL A 3 0.61 2.47 11.57
CA VAL A 3 0.37 3.34 10.41
C VAL A 3 1.62 4.08 9.93
N ILE A 4 2.48 4.51 10.86
CA ILE A 4 3.70 5.26 10.53
C ILE A 4 4.71 4.31 9.90
N ILE A 5 4.92 3.12 10.48
CA ILE A 5 5.84 2.12 9.94
C ILE A 5 5.42 1.72 8.52
N THR A 6 4.15 1.40 8.30
CA THR A 6 3.66 0.98 6.98
C THR A 6 3.83 2.08 5.93
N THR A 7 3.39 3.31 6.22
CA THR A 7 3.47 4.43 5.26
C THR A 7 4.90 4.86 4.98
N SER A 8 5.79 4.86 5.98
CA SER A 8 7.22 5.14 5.79
C SER A 8 7.90 4.08 4.93
N THR A 9 7.62 2.79 5.15
CA THR A 9 8.19 1.71 4.34
C THR A 9 7.74 1.80 2.87
N ILE A 10 6.45 2.10 2.62
CA ILE A 10 5.96 2.31 1.25
C ILE A 10 6.62 3.54 0.61
N GLY A 11 6.83 4.62 1.35
CA GLY A 11 7.54 5.81 0.88
C GLY A 11 8.98 5.51 0.44
N ILE A 12 9.71 4.72 1.22
CA ILE A 12 11.09 4.30 0.91
C ILE A 12 11.11 3.34 -0.30
N LEU A 13 10.18 2.39 -0.36
CA LEU A 13 10.05 1.50 -1.52
C LEU A 13 9.76 2.29 -2.80
N LYS A 14 8.96 3.36 -2.70
CA LYS A 14 8.67 4.25 -3.82
C LYS A 14 9.90 5.00 -4.30
N SER A 15 10.71 5.52 -3.37
CA SER A 15 11.93 6.24 -3.74
C SER A 15 12.96 5.36 -4.42
N GLN A 16 13.02 4.07 -4.05
CA GLN A 16 13.97 3.11 -4.64
C GLN A 16 13.46 2.41 -5.90
N SER A 17 12.20 2.62 -6.28
CA SER A 17 11.62 1.88 -7.40
C SER A 17 11.91 2.53 -8.75
N ASP A 18 12.48 1.73 -9.65
CA ASP A 18 12.74 2.11 -11.03
C ASP A 18 11.59 1.81 -12.01
N HIS A 19 10.45 1.31 -11.52
CA HIS A 19 9.30 1.02 -12.38
C HIS A 19 8.68 2.27 -13.00
N ALA A 20 8.48 2.21 -14.31
CA ALA A 20 7.89 3.26 -15.13
C ALA A 20 6.39 3.43 -14.87
N CYS A 21 5.88 4.64 -15.08
CA CYS A 21 4.45 4.96 -15.07
C CYS A 21 3.81 4.56 -16.42
N PRO A 22 2.53 4.11 -16.44
CA PRO A 22 1.81 3.83 -17.69
C PRO A 22 1.77 5.03 -18.65
N SER A 23 1.63 6.25 -18.13
CA SER A 23 1.62 7.49 -18.91
C SER A 23 2.94 7.77 -19.63
N ASP A 24 4.05 7.25 -19.12
CA ASP A 24 5.39 7.46 -19.70
C ASP A 24 5.74 6.41 -20.76
N MET A 25 4.90 5.38 -20.93
CA MET A 25 5.08 4.32 -21.93
C MET A 25 4.42 4.66 -23.28
N ILE A 26 3.65 5.75 -23.33
CA ILE A 26 2.93 6.21 -24.53
C ILE A 26 3.45 7.60 -24.90
N LEU A 27 4.27 7.67 -25.94
CA LEU A 27 4.67 8.94 -26.56
C LEU A 27 3.68 9.26 -27.68
N GLN A 28 2.88 10.30 -27.45
CA GLN A 28 1.99 10.84 -28.46
C GLN A 28 2.76 11.85 -29.32
N GLN A 29 3.03 11.48 -30.58
CA GLN A 29 3.72 12.34 -31.52
C GLN A 29 2.77 12.68 -32.68
N GLN A 30 2.21 13.90 -32.62
CA GLN A 30 1.29 14.55 -33.57
C GLN A 30 0.07 13.70 -34.04
N GLN A 31 0.28 12.61 -34.78
CA GLN A 31 -0.77 11.71 -35.29
C GLN A 31 -0.45 10.22 -35.09
N SER A 32 0.60 9.89 -34.34
CA SER A 32 1.00 8.51 -34.07
C SER A 32 1.16 8.24 -32.58
N TYR A 33 0.76 7.04 -32.16
CA TYR A 33 1.00 6.49 -30.84
C TYR A 33 2.14 5.48 -30.98
N SER A 34 3.27 5.76 -30.33
CA SER A 34 4.39 4.83 -30.29
C SER A 34 4.60 4.33 -28.86
N TRP A 35 4.77 3.02 -28.73
CA TRP A 35 5.10 2.39 -27.45
C TRP A 35 6.60 2.55 -27.22
N VAL A 36 6.96 3.23 -26.14
CA VAL A 36 8.35 3.41 -25.76
C VAL A 36 8.65 2.45 -24.62
N MET A 37 9.49 1.46 -24.93
CA MET A 37 9.93 0.43 -23.99
C MET A 37 11.04 0.92 -23.06
N HIS A 38 11.49 2.16 -23.22
CA HIS A 38 12.58 2.77 -22.45
C HIS A 38 12.03 3.78 -21.44
N LYS A 39 12.57 3.72 -20.21
CA LYS A 39 12.17 4.53 -19.06
C LYS A 39 12.46 6.01 -19.31
N ILE A 40 11.44 6.86 -19.23
CA ILE A 40 11.59 8.32 -19.29
C ILE A 40 11.57 8.92 -17.87
N ASN A 41 10.69 8.42 -16.98
CA ASN A 41 10.67 8.74 -15.54
C ASN A 41 10.33 7.47 -14.71
N GLY A 42 10.92 7.34 -13.52
CA GLY A 42 10.74 6.22 -12.59
C GLY A 42 9.84 6.54 -11.38
N HIS A 43 9.86 5.69 -10.35
CA HIS A 43 9.19 5.88 -9.05
C HIS A 43 7.68 5.62 -9.00
N CYS A 44 7.10 4.87 -9.95
CA CYS A 44 5.66 4.65 -10.02
C CYS A 44 5.17 3.40 -9.27
N PHE A 45 6.05 2.74 -8.52
CA PHE A 45 5.73 1.63 -7.64
C PHE A 45 6.40 1.88 -6.29
N PRO A 46 5.77 1.58 -5.14
CA PRO A 46 4.36 1.27 -4.93
C PRO A 46 3.45 2.50 -5.02
N GLY A 47 2.13 2.28 -5.00
CA GLY A 47 1.11 3.32 -5.05
C GLY A 47 0.94 4.05 -3.72
N GLY A 48 1.62 5.19 -3.55
CA GLY A 48 1.55 5.96 -2.29
C GLY A 48 0.11 6.31 -1.86
N HIS A 49 -0.74 6.76 -2.79
CA HIS A 49 -2.14 7.09 -2.50
C HIS A 49 -2.99 5.86 -2.12
N ALA A 50 -2.70 4.69 -2.71
CA ALA A 50 -3.37 3.45 -2.32
C ALA A 50 -2.94 3.01 -0.91
N SER A 51 -1.66 3.23 -0.55
CA SER A 51 -1.13 2.86 0.77
C SER A 51 -1.80 3.62 1.92
N THR A 52 -2.18 4.87 1.74
CA THR A 52 -2.93 5.64 2.75
C THR A 52 -4.30 5.06 3.04
N GLY A 53 -4.99 4.53 2.01
CA GLY A 53 -6.24 3.79 2.21
C GLY A 53 -6.02 2.46 2.93
N PHE A 54 -5.03 1.67 2.49
CA PHE A 54 -4.69 0.39 3.12
C PHE A 54 -4.10 0.54 4.53
N ALA A 55 -3.58 1.71 4.91
CA ALA A 55 -3.08 1.96 6.25
C ALA A 55 -4.16 1.80 7.33
N LEU A 56 -5.45 1.91 6.97
CA LEU A 56 -6.57 1.63 7.86
C LEU A 56 -6.62 0.17 8.35
N TRP A 57 -5.98 -0.77 7.65
CA TRP A 57 -5.80 -2.14 8.14
C TRP A 57 -5.01 -2.21 9.45
N ALA A 58 -4.21 -1.19 9.80
CA ALA A 58 -3.64 -1.10 11.15
C ALA A 58 -4.73 -1.05 12.24
N GLY A 59 -5.88 -0.44 11.94
CA GLY A 59 -7.06 -0.43 12.82
C GLY A 59 -7.67 -1.81 13.03
N TYR A 60 -7.66 -2.68 12.02
CA TYR A 60 -8.09 -4.07 12.16
C TYR A 60 -7.29 -4.79 13.27
N PHE A 61 -5.96 -4.68 13.25
CA PHE A 61 -5.11 -5.31 14.26
C PHE A 61 -5.24 -4.67 15.65
N ALA A 62 -5.56 -3.38 15.74
CA ALA A 62 -5.77 -2.69 17.01
C ALA A 62 -7.06 -3.13 17.72
N PHE A 63 -8.14 -3.37 16.97
CA PHE A 63 -9.45 -3.75 17.53
C PHE A 63 -9.75 -5.25 17.48
N LYS A 64 -8.88 -6.05 16.84
CA LYS A 64 -9.08 -7.49 16.67
C LYS A 64 -9.46 -8.23 17.96
N ASP A 65 -8.78 -7.91 19.06
CA ASP A 65 -8.95 -8.62 20.34
C ASP A 65 -10.02 -7.98 21.26
N GLN A 66 -10.52 -6.78 20.93
CA GLN A 66 -11.48 -6.02 21.75
C GLN A 66 -12.89 -5.96 21.14
N ASP A 67 -12.99 -5.74 19.84
CA ASP A 67 -14.27 -5.57 19.13
C ASP A 67 -14.13 -6.04 17.67
N GLN A 68 -14.62 -7.26 17.41
CA GLN A 68 -14.59 -7.86 16.08
C GLN A 68 -15.38 -7.06 15.04
N LYS A 69 -16.46 -6.37 15.41
CA LYS A 69 -17.26 -5.59 14.45
C LYS A 69 -16.47 -4.39 13.96
N ARG A 70 -15.82 -3.66 14.89
CA ARG A 70 -14.93 -2.54 14.55
C ARG A 70 -13.74 -3.00 13.74
N ALA A 71 -13.15 -4.15 14.07
CA ALA A 71 -12.04 -4.70 13.30
C ALA A 71 -12.43 -4.90 11.83
N HIS A 72 -13.54 -5.61 11.56
CA HIS A 72 -14.02 -5.83 10.19
C HIS A 72 -14.40 -4.53 9.48
N PHE A 73 -14.94 -3.53 10.20
CA PHE A 73 -15.18 -2.22 9.63
C PHE A 73 -13.89 -1.57 9.10
N TYR A 74 -12.80 -1.55 9.87
CA TYR A 74 -11.52 -1.01 9.41
C TYR A 74 -10.92 -1.83 8.26
N LEU A 75 -11.12 -3.14 8.26
CA LEU A 75 -10.68 -4.01 7.15
C LEU A 75 -11.38 -3.63 5.84
N LEU A 76 -12.71 -3.55 5.86
CA LEU A 76 -13.53 -3.21 4.69
C LEU A 76 -13.34 -1.76 4.25
N ALA A 77 -13.29 -0.82 5.20
CA ALA A 77 -13.03 0.59 4.91
C ALA A 77 -11.66 0.77 4.25
N GLY A 78 -10.61 0.10 4.77
CA GLY A 78 -9.28 0.14 4.19
C GLY A 78 -9.20 -0.48 2.80
N LEU A 79 -9.94 -1.58 2.58
CA LEU A 79 -10.07 -2.19 1.26
C LEU A 79 -10.72 -1.22 0.26
N ILE A 80 -11.89 -0.68 0.59
CA ILE A 80 -12.66 0.21 -0.28
C ILE A 80 -11.87 1.49 -0.57
N LEU A 81 -11.32 2.14 0.45
CA LEU A 81 -10.57 3.39 0.28
C LEU A 81 -9.25 3.17 -0.46
N GLY A 82 -8.52 2.10 -0.15
CA GLY A 82 -7.27 1.76 -0.85
C GLY A 82 -7.51 1.49 -2.34
N PHE A 83 -8.56 0.72 -2.67
CA PHE A 83 -8.95 0.49 -4.05
C PHE A 83 -9.49 1.74 -4.74
N ALA A 84 -10.32 2.56 -4.08
CA ALA A 84 -10.86 3.78 -4.67
C ALA A 84 -9.75 4.80 -5.00
N MET A 85 -8.80 5.00 -4.07
CA MET A 85 -7.63 5.85 -4.31
C MET A 85 -6.71 5.27 -5.38
N GLY A 86 -6.45 3.97 -5.35
CA GLY A 86 -5.67 3.29 -6.39
C GLY A 86 -6.30 3.37 -7.77
N TRP A 87 -7.64 3.24 -7.85
CA TRP A 87 -8.41 3.34 -9.07
C TRP A 87 -8.35 4.75 -9.67
N ALA A 88 -8.50 5.79 -8.85
CA ALA A 88 -8.34 7.17 -9.29
C ALA A 88 -6.97 7.40 -9.95
N GLN A 89 -5.92 6.79 -9.40
CA GLN A 89 -4.57 6.89 -9.96
C GLN A 89 -4.37 6.04 -11.22
N MET A 90 -5.10 4.94 -11.38
CA MET A 90 -5.13 4.16 -12.63
C MET A 90 -5.83 4.91 -13.75
N MET A 91 -6.95 5.58 -13.47
CA MET A 91 -7.67 6.41 -14.45
C MET A 91 -6.83 7.59 -14.95
N ARG A 92 -5.87 8.06 -14.13
CA ARG A 92 -4.87 9.07 -14.51
C ARG A 92 -3.69 8.49 -15.31
N GLY A 93 -3.62 7.17 -15.50
CA GLY A 93 -2.49 6.50 -16.13
C GLY A 93 -1.20 6.52 -15.30
N ALA A 94 -1.27 6.84 -14.01
CA ALA A 94 -0.07 6.99 -13.16
C ALA A 94 0.40 5.66 -12.55
N HIS A 95 -0.48 4.66 -12.45
CA HIS A 95 -0.15 3.38 -11.83
C HIS A 95 -0.84 2.21 -12.55
N PHE A 96 -0.14 1.07 -12.64
CA PHE A 96 -0.77 -0.20 -13.02
C PHE A 96 -1.58 -0.78 -11.86
N LEU A 97 -2.57 -1.61 -12.18
CA LEU A 97 -3.34 -2.35 -11.18
C LEU A 97 -2.42 -3.20 -10.27
N SER A 98 -1.39 -3.82 -10.86
CA SER A 98 -0.39 -4.60 -10.12
C SER A 98 0.31 -3.78 -9.04
N HIS A 99 0.62 -2.50 -9.30
CA HIS A 99 1.26 -1.61 -8.33
C HIS A 99 0.36 -1.40 -7.10
N ASN A 100 -0.96 -1.25 -7.32
CA ASN A 100 -1.93 -1.08 -6.24
C ASN A 100 -2.12 -2.39 -5.44
N LEU A 101 -2.22 -3.54 -6.11
CA LEU A 101 -2.36 -4.84 -5.45
C LEU A 101 -1.13 -5.18 -4.58
N TRP A 102 0.07 -4.96 -5.11
CA TRP A 102 1.31 -5.13 -4.35
C TRP A 102 1.41 -4.18 -3.16
N THR A 103 0.94 -2.94 -3.31
CA THR A 103 0.90 -1.98 -2.20
C THR A 103 0.01 -2.49 -1.07
N GLY A 104 -1.17 -3.04 -1.40
CA GLY A 104 -2.04 -3.70 -0.42
C GLY A 104 -1.32 -4.87 0.25
N TRP A 105 -0.76 -5.79 -0.53
CA TRP A 105 -0.06 -6.96 0.00
C TRP A 105 1.09 -6.60 0.97
N ILE A 106 1.96 -5.66 0.59
CA ILE A 106 3.07 -5.18 1.42
C ILE A 106 2.54 -4.54 2.70
N THR A 107 1.52 -3.70 2.60
CA THR A 107 0.90 -3.04 3.76
C THR A 107 0.30 -4.06 4.73
N TRP A 108 -0.34 -5.11 4.22
CA TRP A 108 -0.85 -6.22 5.02
C TRP A 108 0.28 -7.00 5.71
N ALA A 109 1.30 -7.41 4.96
CA ALA A 109 2.42 -8.19 5.48
C ALA A 109 3.17 -7.45 6.60
N ILE A 110 3.41 -6.14 6.44
CA ILE A 110 4.04 -5.31 7.49
C ILE A 110 3.16 -5.27 8.74
N ASN A 111 1.85 -5.05 8.60
CA ASN A 111 0.94 -5.02 9.75
C ASN A 111 0.91 -6.37 10.49
N VAL A 112 0.85 -7.50 9.76
CA VAL A 112 0.91 -8.84 10.35
C VAL A 112 2.21 -9.06 11.11
N MET A 113 3.35 -8.69 10.52
CA MET A 113 4.67 -8.86 11.13
C MET A 113 4.80 -8.04 12.42
N VAL A 114 4.45 -6.75 12.37
CA VAL A 114 4.53 -5.86 13.54
C VAL A 114 3.57 -6.30 14.64
N TYR A 115 2.34 -6.72 14.30
CA TYR A 115 1.39 -7.25 15.26
C TYR A 115 1.91 -8.55 15.91
N GLY A 116 2.48 -9.47 15.13
CA GLY A 116 3.08 -10.70 15.66
C GLY A 116 4.21 -10.45 16.65
N ILE A 117 5.11 -9.51 16.33
CA ILE A 117 6.22 -9.09 17.21
C ILE A 117 5.69 -8.44 18.49
N LEU A 118 4.65 -7.60 18.41
CA LEU A 118 4.04 -6.99 19.59
C LEU A 118 3.44 -8.04 20.52
N GLN A 119 2.67 -8.98 19.96
CA GLN A 119 2.03 -10.04 20.74
C GLN A 119 3.05 -10.97 21.40
N SER A 120 4.13 -11.32 20.72
CA SER A 120 5.19 -12.14 21.32
C SER A 120 5.88 -11.41 22.48
N LYS A 121 6.14 -10.11 22.35
CA LYS A 121 6.73 -9.29 23.43
C LYS A 121 5.79 -9.14 24.62
N LEU A 122 4.50 -8.96 24.38
CA LEU A 122 3.50 -8.89 25.46
C LEU A 122 3.43 -10.21 26.23
N LYS A 123 3.36 -11.35 25.53
CA LYS A 123 3.37 -12.67 26.16
C LYS A 123 4.62 -12.92 27.02
N LEU A 124 5.80 -12.55 26.52
CA LEU A 124 7.06 -12.71 27.27
C LEU A 124 7.07 -11.86 28.56
N LYS A 125 6.45 -10.67 28.53
CA LYS A 125 6.35 -9.79 29.69
C LYS A 125 5.41 -10.34 30.76
N GLU A 126 4.27 -10.93 30.36
CA GLU A 126 3.35 -11.60 31.28
C GLU A 126 3.96 -12.84 31.93
N THR A 127 4.79 -13.61 31.22
CA THR A 127 5.47 -14.78 31.79
C THR A 127 6.67 -14.45 32.68
N SER A 128 7.15 -13.20 32.66
CA SER A 128 8.32 -12.74 33.44
C SER A 128 7.93 -11.90 34.66
N ALA A 129 6.64 -11.68 34.88
CA ALA A 129 6.05 -10.93 35.99
C ALA A 129 5.36 -11.88 36.97
#